data_AF-A0A2E3NB41-F1
#
_entry.id   AF-A0A2E3NB41-F1
#
_cell.length_a   1.000
_cell.length_b   1.000
_cell.length_c   1.000
_cell.angle_alpha   90.00
_cell.angle_beta   90.00
_cell.angle_gamma   90.00
#
_symmetry.space_group_name_H-M   'P 1'
#
loop_
_entity.id
_entity.type
_entity.pdbx_description
1 polymer ?
#
loop_
_entity_poly.entity_id
_entity_poly.type
_entity_poly.pdbx_seq_one_letter_code
_entity_poly.pdbx_strand_id
1 'polypeptide(L)'
;MLISVHPGLENEEERILRMVADAEWAAKILAGKWDSFLSEWENQPVLQGACKVPLTDRSNLRDRQDAVARGFTSWSLGKQRNLRNYLQSIDRPVVWMAGKMDRKFADLADSVWVEMPDSYLLGPLDAGHRVPWQAPEEFLLCVEHLLDMINR
;
A
#
# COMPACT_ATOMS: atom_id res chain seq x y z
N MET A 1 9.76 -5.55 -6.04
CA MET A 1 8.30 -5.69 -6.24
C MET A 1 7.59 -4.66 -5.37
N LEU A 2 6.61 -3.95 -5.91
CA LEU A 2 5.79 -2.91 -5.28
C LEU A 2 4.31 -3.29 -5.47
N ILE A 3 3.53 -3.34 -4.39
CA ILE A 3 2.13 -3.80 -4.41
C ILE A 3 1.24 -2.72 -3.83
N SER A 4 0.30 -2.21 -4.61
CA SER A 4 -0.69 -1.20 -4.21
C SER A 4 -0.05 0.01 -3.50
N VAL A 5 1.01 0.57 -4.08
CA VAL A 5 1.80 1.67 -3.48
C VAL A 5 1.50 3.04 -4.08
N HIS A 6 1.85 4.10 -3.35
CA HIS A 6 1.70 5.48 -3.80
C HIS A 6 3.08 6.13 -4.06
N PRO A 7 3.36 6.72 -5.24
CA PRO A 7 4.66 7.32 -5.55
C PRO A 7 4.91 8.63 -4.80
N GLY A 8 3.84 9.28 -4.36
CA GLY A 8 3.86 10.49 -3.52
C GLY A 8 2.79 11.47 -4.01
N LEU A 9 2.33 12.35 -3.13
CA LEU A 9 1.34 13.37 -3.49
C LEU A 9 2.03 14.56 -4.16
N GLU A 10 1.41 15.07 -5.23
CA GLU A 10 1.94 16.12 -6.08
C GLU A 10 1.48 17.51 -5.63
N ASN A 11 0.27 17.58 -5.11
CA ASN A 11 -0.37 18.82 -4.68
C ASN A 11 -0.14 19.05 -3.16
N GLU A 12 0.24 20.27 -2.79
CA GLU A 12 0.46 20.66 -1.38
C GLU A 12 -0.82 20.60 -0.53
N GLU A 13 -1.97 20.95 -1.10
CA GLU A 13 -3.26 20.83 -0.42
C GLU A 13 -3.58 19.36 -0.09
N GLU A 14 -3.37 18.45 -1.05
CA GLU A 14 -3.56 17.01 -0.81
C GLU A 14 -2.61 16.48 0.27
N ARG A 15 -1.37 17.00 0.32
CA ARG A 15 -0.40 16.65 1.35
C ARG A 15 -0.86 17.10 2.73
N ILE A 16 -1.35 18.33 2.85
CA ILE A 16 -1.89 18.88 4.10
C ILE A 16 -3.11 18.06 4.55
N LEU A 17 -4.08 17.83 3.66
CA LEU A 17 -5.27 17.02 3.95
C LEU A 17 -4.88 15.61 4.40
N ARG A 18 -3.87 15.01 3.75
CA ARG A 18 -3.39 13.68 4.13
C ARG A 18 -2.72 13.68 5.51
N MET A 19 -1.91 14.68 5.83
CA MET A 19 -1.29 14.80 7.16
C MET A 19 -2.32 14.98 8.26
N VAL A 20 -3.40 15.73 8.01
CA VAL A 20 -4.53 15.87 8.95
C VAL A 20 -5.20 14.52 9.18
N ALA A 21 -5.56 13.80 8.11
CA ALA A 21 -6.19 12.48 8.21
C ALA A 21 -5.29 11.44 8.93
N ASP A 22 -3.98 11.46 8.69
CA ASP A 22 -3.03 10.59 9.40
C ASP A 22 -2.91 10.97 10.89
N ALA A 23 -2.93 12.27 11.22
CA ALA A 23 -2.94 12.72 12.61
C ALA A 23 -4.23 12.32 13.35
N GLU A 24 -5.38 12.32 12.67
CA GLU A 24 -6.64 11.82 13.22
C GLU A 24 -6.57 10.32 13.54
N TRP A 25 -5.97 9.50 12.67
CA TRP A 25 -5.73 8.08 12.97
C TRP A 25 -4.81 7.89 14.18
N ALA A 26 -3.74 8.67 14.28
CA ALA A 26 -2.87 8.65 15.45
C ALA A 26 -3.63 9.02 16.74
N ALA A 27 -4.48 10.05 16.68
CA ALA A 27 -5.30 10.47 17.82
C ALA A 27 -6.31 9.39 18.24
N LYS A 28 -6.95 8.70 17.28
CA LYS A 28 -7.86 7.58 17.56
C LYS A 28 -7.16 6.45 18.32
N ILE A 29 -5.92 6.13 17.95
CA ILE A 29 -5.14 5.10 18.65
C ILE A 29 -4.84 5.54 20.10
N LEU A 30 -4.38 6.78 20.28
CA LEU A 30 -3.91 7.26 21.59
C LEU A 30 -5.06 7.54 22.57
N ALA A 31 -6.21 8.00 22.08
CA ALA A 31 -7.37 8.33 22.91
C ALA A 31 -8.38 7.18 23.03
N GLY A 32 -8.36 6.22 22.11
CA GLY A 32 -9.37 5.16 21.98
C GLY A 32 -8.95 3.81 22.55
N LYS A 33 -9.81 2.82 22.35
CA LYS A 33 -9.50 1.40 22.60
C LYS A 33 -8.84 0.81 21.35
N TRP A 34 -7.78 0.02 21.55
CA TRP A 34 -7.05 -0.65 20.47
C TRP A 34 -7.97 -1.46 19.54
N ASP A 35 -8.88 -2.25 20.10
CA ASP A 35 -9.79 -3.09 19.29
C ASP A 35 -10.78 -2.26 18.47
N SER A 36 -11.22 -1.11 19.00
CA SER A 36 -12.08 -0.17 18.25
C SER A 36 -11.32 0.46 17.09
N PHE A 37 -10.07 0.90 17.31
CA PHE A 37 -9.20 1.38 16.24
C PHE A 37 -8.98 0.31 15.17
N LEU A 38 -8.66 -0.93 15.55
CA LEU A 38 -8.48 -2.03 14.60
C LEU A 38 -9.75 -2.27 13.78
N SER A 39 -10.92 -2.31 14.43
CA SER A 39 -12.20 -2.49 13.75
C SER A 39 -12.45 -1.37 12.73
N GLU A 40 -12.24 -0.11 13.09
CA GLU A 40 -12.39 1.02 12.17
C GLU A 40 -11.37 0.96 11.03
N TRP A 41 -10.11 0.64 11.34
CA TRP A 41 -9.03 0.56 10.37
C TRP A 41 -9.31 -0.52 9.31
N GLU A 42 -9.70 -1.72 9.75
CA GLU A 42 -10.02 -2.87 8.88
C GLU A 42 -11.25 -2.62 7.99
N ASN A 43 -12.17 -1.75 8.42
CA ASN A 43 -13.39 -1.42 7.68
C ASN A 43 -13.23 -0.26 6.67
N GLN A 44 -12.03 0.30 6.50
CA GLN A 44 -11.82 1.34 5.50
C GLN A 44 -12.16 0.86 4.07
N PRO A 45 -12.79 1.70 3.23
CA PRO A 45 -13.18 1.33 1.87
C PRO A 45 -12.07 0.72 1.02
N VAL A 46 -10.83 1.24 1.15
CA VAL A 46 -9.67 0.72 0.40
C VAL A 46 -9.28 -0.70 0.80
N LEU A 47 -9.59 -1.12 2.04
CA LEU A 47 -9.24 -2.45 2.55
C LEU A 47 -10.36 -3.48 2.37
N GLN A 48 -11.47 -3.09 1.74
CA GLN A 48 -12.61 -3.95 1.47
C GLN A 48 -12.30 -5.04 0.43
N GLY A 49 -13.15 -6.07 0.43
CA GLY A 49 -13.08 -7.21 -0.48
C GLY A 49 -12.69 -8.50 0.24
N ALA A 50 -13.24 -9.62 -0.24
CA ALA A 50 -13.06 -10.92 0.39
C ALA A 50 -11.59 -11.40 0.29
N CYS A 51 -10.98 -11.67 1.43
CA CYS A 51 -9.68 -12.33 1.48
C CYS A 51 -9.88 -13.85 1.44
N LYS A 52 -9.17 -14.55 0.55
CA LYS A 52 -9.16 -16.03 0.48
C LYS A 52 -8.33 -16.65 1.60
N VAL A 53 -7.35 -15.90 2.11
CA VAL A 53 -6.56 -16.28 3.28
C VAL A 53 -6.90 -15.40 4.49
N PRO A 54 -6.97 -15.97 5.71
CA PRO A 54 -7.25 -15.19 6.91
C PRO A 54 -6.24 -14.07 7.13
N LEU A 55 -6.73 -12.91 7.56
CA LEU A 55 -5.88 -11.85 8.06
C LEU A 55 -5.38 -12.24 9.45
N THR A 56 -4.11 -11.96 9.73
CA THR A 56 -3.55 -12.14 11.08
C THR A 56 -4.29 -11.25 12.07
N ASP A 57 -4.68 -11.82 13.22
CA ASP A 57 -5.22 -11.03 14.33
C ASP A 57 -4.12 -10.12 14.89
N ARG A 58 -4.47 -8.84 15.05
CA ARG A 58 -3.58 -7.78 15.53
C ARG A 58 -3.96 -7.28 16.93
N SER A 59 -4.96 -7.89 17.58
CA SER A 59 -5.40 -7.56 18.94
C SER A 59 -4.24 -7.64 19.94
N ASN A 60 -3.33 -8.59 19.75
CA ASN A 60 -2.14 -8.80 20.57
C ASN A 60 -1.06 -7.70 20.43
N LEU A 61 -1.15 -6.81 19.44
CA LEU A 61 -0.19 -5.71 19.22
C LEU A 61 -0.52 -4.43 20.01
N ARG A 62 -1.43 -4.52 20.99
CA ARG A 62 -1.85 -3.39 21.82
C ARG A 62 -0.68 -2.69 22.52
N ASP A 63 0.34 -3.44 22.94
CA ASP A 63 1.56 -2.91 23.55
C ASP A 63 2.37 -2.01 22.60
N ARG A 64 2.14 -2.11 21.29
CA ARG A 64 2.77 -1.30 20.25
C ARG A 64 1.94 -0.09 19.81
N GLN A 65 0.80 0.17 20.43
CA GLN A 65 -0.13 1.23 19.99
C GLN A 65 0.55 2.60 19.80
N ASP A 66 1.43 3.00 20.72
CA ASP A 66 2.13 4.28 20.64
C ASP A 66 3.10 4.33 19.46
N ALA A 67 3.73 3.21 19.13
CA ALA A 67 4.60 3.10 17.96
C ALA A 67 3.79 3.18 16.66
N VAL A 68 2.62 2.54 16.62
CA VAL A 68 1.71 2.61 15.47
C VAL A 68 1.17 4.04 15.27
N ALA A 69 0.75 4.72 16.34
CA ALA A 69 0.31 6.11 16.30
C ALA A 69 1.43 7.05 15.81
N ARG A 70 2.67 6.86 16.29
CA ARG A 70 3.84 7.59 15.77
C ARG A 70 4.08 7.28 14.28
N GLY A 71 3.83 6.06 13.84
CA GLY A 71 3.96 5.66 12.43
C GLY A 71 3.10 6.53 11.51
N PHE A 72 1.82 6.76 11.86
CA PHE A 72 0.93 7.62 11.07
C PHE A 72 1.47 9.04 10.88
N THR A 73 2.01 9.65 11.94
CA THR A 73 2.50 11.03 11.87
C THR A 73 3.93 11.14 11.32
N SER A 74 4.77 10.13 11.52
CA SER A 74 6.17 10.12 11.08
C SER A 74 6.33 9.68 9.62
N TRP A 75 5.50 8.74 9.17
CA TRP A 75 5.52 8.17 7.82
C TRP A 75 4.25 8.51 7.03
N SER A 76 3.59 9.62 7.36
CA SER A 76 2.46 10.13 6.58
C SER A 76 2.83 10.27 5.11
N LEU A 77 1.93 9.84 4.23
CA LEU A 77 2.08 10.06 2.79
C LEU A 77 2.14 11.56 2.45
N GLY A 78 1.51 12.41 3.26
CA GLY A 78 1.62 13.88 3.11
C GLY A 78 3.01 14.44 3.41
N LYS A 79 3.86 13.68 4.11
CA LYS A 79 5.29 14.01 4.33
C LYS A 79 6.21 13.34 3.33
N GLN A 80 5.80 12.23 2.70
CA GLN A 80 6.59 11.56 1.67
C GLN A 80 6.93 12.51 0.53
N ARG A 81 8.19 12.54 0.07
CA ARG A 81 8.58 13.26 -1.15
C ARG A 81 7.80 12.69 -2.35
N ASN A 82 7.43 13.51 -3.33
CA ASN A 82 7.00 12.98 -4.63
C ASN A 82 8.18 12.25 -5.30
N LEU A 83 8.08 10.92 -5.42
CA LEU A 83 9.16 10.07 -5.94
C LEU A 83 9.07 9.83 -7.45
N ARG A 84 8.07 10.34 -8.19
CA ARG A 84 7.90 10.05 -9.62
C ARG A 84 9.19 10.25 -10.43
N ASN A 85 9.81 11.42 -10.30
CA ASN A 85 11.08 11.71 -11.00
C ASN A 85 12.24 10.83 -10.51
N TYR A 86 12.25 10.45 -9.23
CA TYR A 86 13.28 9.58 -8.68
C TYR A 86 13.14 8.15 -9.21
N LEU A 87 11.90 7.67 -9.38
CA LEU A 87 11.62 6.34 -9.90
C LEU A 87 12.16 6.17 -11.33
N GLN A 88 12.14 7.21 -12.16
CA GLN A 88 12.75 7.21 -13.50
C GLN A 88 14.27 7.00 -13.49
N SER A 89 14.94 7.27 -12.35
CA SER A 89 16.39 7.08 -12.21
C SER A 89 16.79 5.69 -11.71
N ILE A 90 15.82 4.82 -11.39
CA ILE A 90 16.09 3.46 -10.91
C ILE A 90 16.44 2.57 -12.11
N ASP A 91 17.65 2.03 -12.10
CA ASP A 91 18.27 1.24 -13.17
C ASP A 91 18.22 -0.28 -12.92
N ARG A 92 17.35 -0.70 -11.99
CA ARG A 92 17.14 -2.12 -11.64
C ARG A 92 15.70 -2.52 -11.89
N PRO A 93 15.43 -3.80 -12.18
CA PRO A 93 14.08 -4.29 -12.40
C PRO A 93 13.13 -3.93 -11.26
N VAL A 94 12.08 -3.16 -11.57
CA VAL A 94 10.99 -2.87 -10.62
C VAL A 94 9.69 -3.45 -11.13
N VAL A 95 9.17 -4.41 -10.38
CA VAL A 95 7.85 -4.98 -10.66
C VAL A 95 6.77 -4.28 -9.85
N TRP A 96 5.73 -3.83 -10.53
CA TRP A 96 4.54 -3.19 -9.99
C TRP A 96 3.35 -4.15 -10.05
N MET A 97 2.44 -3.98 -9.10
CA MET A 97 1.24 -4.79 -8.98
C MET A 97 0.15 -4.02 -8.25
N ALA A 98 -1.07 -4.07 -8.76
CA ALA A 98 -2.26 -3.56 -8.09
C ALA A 98 -3.46 -4.43 -8.46
N GLY A 99 -4.38 -4.62 -7.51
CA GLY A 99 -5.61 -5.34 -7.77
C GLY A 99 -6.54 -4.54 -8.69
N LYS A 100 -7.19 -5.18 -9.65
CA LYS A 100 -8.03 -4.48 -10.64
C LYS A 100 -9.25 -3.77 -10.02
N MET A 101 -9.69 -4.21 -8.83
CA MET A 101 -10.79 -3.59 -8.08
C MET A 101 -10.33 -2.37 -7.27
N ASP A 102 -9.02 -2.21 -7.06
CA ASP A 102 -8.43 -1.02 -6.44
C ASP A 102 -8.03 -0.01 -7.52
N ARG A 103 -9.06 0.64 -8.10
CA ARG A 103 -8.87 1.50 -9.26
C ARG A 103 -7.85 2.61 -9.02
N LYS A 104 -7.85 3.21 -7.83
CA LYS A 104 -6.91 4.26 -7.45
C LYS A 104 -5.47 3.78 -7.59
N PHE A 105 -5.13 2.63 -7.01
CA PHE A 105 -3.75 2.16 -7.01
C PHE A 105 -3.35 1.50 -8.33
N ALA A 106 -4.31 0.96 -9.09
CA ALA A 106 -4.08 0.56 -10.48
C ALA A 106 -3.71 1.75 -11.36
N ASP A 107 -4.48 2.84 -11.31
CA ASP A 107 -4.20 4.06 -12.06
C ASP A 107 -2.85 4.70 -11.64
N LEU A 108 -2.53 4.65 -10.33
CA LEU A 108 -1.24 5.12 -9.84
C LEU A 108 -0.08 4.28 -10.36
N ALA A 109 -0.20 2.95 -10.38
CA ALA A 109 0.82 2.08 -10.95
C ALA A 109 1.03 2.41 -12.44
N ASP A 110 -0.06 2.48 -13.22
CA ASP A 110 -0.04 2.82 -14.65
C ASP A 110 0.62 4.17 -14.94
N SER A 111 0.41 5.17 -14.07
CA SER A 111 1.04 6.48 -14.21
C SER A 111 2.55 6.52 -13.94
N VAL A 112 3.15 5.43 -13.46
CA VAL A 112 4.56 5.40 -13.02
C VAL A 112 5.38 4.38 -13.78
N TRP A 113 4.90 3.14 -13.88
CA TRP A 113 5.73 2.04 -14.36
C TRP A 113 6.21 2.29 -15.81
N VAL A 114 5.36 2.87 -16.66
CA VAL A 114 5.69 3.20 -18.06
C VAL A 114 6.83 4.22 -18.19
N GLU A 115 7.07 5.03 -17.17
CA GLU A 115 8.08 6.09 -17.16
C GLU A 115 9.45 5.57 -16.65
N MET A 116 9.49 4.35 -16.11
CA MET A 116 10.71 3.77 -15.55
C MET A 116 11.45 2.95 -16.61
N PRO A 117 12.81 2.97 -16.63
CA PRO A 117 13.59 2.36 -17.69
C PRO A 117 13.57 0.82 -17.68
N ASP A 118 13.47 0.21 -16.49
CA ASP A 118 13.45 -1.24 -16.31
C ASP A 118 12.34 -1.61 -15.32
N SER A 119 11.10 -1.56 -15.79
CA SER A 119 9.95 -1.85 -14.94
C SER A 119 8.85 -2.61 -15.67
N TYR A 120 8.08 -3.36 -14.88
CA TYR A 120 7.06 -4.27 -15.36
C TYR A 120 5.81 -4.13 -14.52
N LEU A 121 4.64 -4.18 -15.14
CA LEU A 121 3.37 -4.30 -14.44
C LEU A 121 2.88 -5.75 -14.54
N LEU A 122 2.67 -6.42 -13.40
CA LEU A 122 2.06 -7.75 -13.35
C LEU A 122 0.58 -7.64 -12.97
N GLY A 123 -0.27 -8.29 -13.76
CA GLY A 123 -1.73 -8.27 -13.63
C GLY A 123 -2.44 -8.35 -14.98
N PRO A 124 -3.75 -8.05 -15.04
CA PRO A 124 -4.62 -7.64 -13.93
C PRO A 124 -4.92 -8.80 -12.97
N LEU A 125 -5.02 -8.50 -11.68
CA LEU A 125 -5.33 -9.48 -10.63
C LEU A 125 -6.75 -9.31 -10.12
N ASP A 126 -7.46 -10.40 -9.86
CA ASP A 126 -8.82 -10.37 -9.28
C ASP A 126 -8.82 -10.05 -7.79
N ALA A 127 -8.29 -8.88 -7.43
CA ALA A 127 -8.14 -8.38 -6.08
C ALA A 127 -8.45 -6.88 -5.98
N GLY A 128 -8.66 -6.41 -4.76
CA GLY A 128 -8.59 -5.00 -4.37
C GLY A 128 -7.19 -4.67 -3.84
N HIS A 129 -7.11 -3.88 -2.77
CA HIS A 129 -5.83 -3.38 -2.24
C HIS A 129 -4.95 -4.49 -1.65
N ARG A 130 -5.56 -5.51 -1.03
CA ARG A 130 -4.89 -6.59 -0.29
C ARG A 130 -4.53 -7.76 -1.19
N VAL A 131 -3.83 -7.49 -2.29
CA VAL A 131 -3.56 -8.46 -3.35
C VAL A 131 -3.10 -9.84 -2.84
N PRO A 132 -2.07 -9.96 -1.97
CA PRO A 132 -1.61 -11.28 -1.51
C PRO A 132 -2.67 -12.07 -0.72
N TRP A 133 -3.64 -11.37 -0.12
CA TRP A 133 -4.70 -12.01 0.67
C TRP A 133 -5.98 -12.27 -0.12
N GLN A 134 -6.24 -11.46 -1.15
CA GLN A 134 -7.46 -11.54 -1.96
C GLN A 134 -7.27 -12.44 -3.19
N ALA A 135 -6.08 -12.47 -3.78
CA ALA A 135 -5.73 -13.33 -4.91
C ALA A 135 -4.39 -14.07 -4.66
N PRO A 136 -4.28 -14.89 -3.60
CA PRO A 136 -3.02 -15.56 -3.23
C PRO A 136 -2.43 -16.44 -4.33
N GLU A 137 -3.26 -17.13 -5.13
CA GLU A 137 -2.77 -17.99 -6.20
C GLU A 137 -2.15 -17.18 -7.35
N GLU A 138 -2.82 -16.11 -7.79
CA GLU A 138 -2.31 -15.23 -8.85
C GLU A 138 -1.08 -14.45 -8.37
N PHE A 139 -1.07 -14.04 -7.10
CA PHE A 139 0.07 -13.40 -6.46
C PHE A 139 1.29 -14.33 -6.45
N LEU A 140 1.12 -15.61 -6.09
CA LEU A 140 2.20 -16.59 -6.08
C LEU A 140 2.82 -16.77 -7.47
N LEU A 141 2.00 -16.94 -8.52
CA LEU A 141 2.48 -17.06 -9.90
C LEU A 141 3.32 -15.85 -10.34
N CYS A 142 2.91 -14.65 -9.93
CA CYS A 142 3.67 -13.42 -10.20
C CYS A 142 5.02 -13.40 -9.47
N VAL A 143 5.07 -13.87 -8.22
CA VAL A 143 6.33 -13.97 -7.45
C VAL A 143 7.25 -15.03 -8.03
N GLU A 144 6.74 -16.20 -8.42
CA GLU A 144 7.53 -17.25 -9.08
C GLU A 144 8.12 -16.74 -10.39
N HIS A 145 7.32 -16.06 -11.22
CA HIS A 145 7.79 -15.45 -12.46
C HIS A 145 8.89 -14.41 -12.22
N LEU A 146 8.75 -13.56 -11.20
CA LEU A 146 9.78 -12.60 -10.80
C LEU A 146 11.09 -13.30 -10.42
N LEU A 147 11.02 -14.36 -9.62
CA LEU A 147 12.21 -15.11 -9.20
C LEU A 147 12.91 -15.76 -10.40
N ASP A 148 12.15 -16.30 -11.36
CA ASP A 148 12.70 -16.85 -12.59
C ASP A 148 13.36 -15.80 -13.47
N MET A 149 12.83 -14.57 -13.51
CA MET A 149 13.44 -13.46 -14.26
C MET A 149 14.77 -13.01 -13.64
N ILE A 150 14.86 -12.96 -12.31
CA ILE A 150 16.06 -12.49 -11.60
C ILE A 150 17.18 -13.53 -11.59
N ASN A 151 16.84 -14.82 -11.62
CA ASN A 151 17.81 -15.92 -11.57
C ASN A 151 18.37 -16.32 -12.95
N ARG A 152 17.99 -15.63 -14.03
CA ARG A 152 18.52 -15.83 -15.39
C ARG A 152 19.64 -14.82 -15.67
#